data_AF-A0A1Z9I0H6-F1
#
_entry.id   AF-A0A1Z9I0H6-F1
#
_cell.length_a   1.000
_cell.length_b   1.000
_cell.length_c   1.000
_cell.angle_alpha   90.00
_cell.angle_beta   90.00
_cell.angle_gamma   90.00
#
_symmetry.space_group_name_H-M   'P 1'
#
loop_
_entity.id
_entity.type
_entity.pdbx_description
1 polymer ?
#
loop_
_entity_poly.entity_id
_entity_poly.type
_entity_poly.pdbx_seq_one_letter_code
_entity_poly.pdbx_strand_id
1 'polypeptide(L)'
;MANIFREAFVPKQGTGVTINQDNQLLRAEERELVNISIGNDVGVTAQPLFLSVTSTSQEFQINQFIITPNAMTGSINLLGDLTLSTTLAVGNDMRVLGATTASKIESQQTQSFTIFDSGSSLFGDSVDDTHKISGSLLSSGSIVLNNGTIQNISNDTALSDNSTQDIVTERAGKTYIDNIGYEGFQTYQRKCFPHTGSFVSSTTSSFNAVTASAPSGFTSTTKNDFMFFINGVIVENDGVDIQQVGSSLLLKIDTSNVGYVLSTDDEVVGWGKFNS
;
A
#
# COMPACT_ATOMS: atom_id res chain seq x y z
N MET A 1 0.88 107.71 4.83
CA MET A 1 0.97 107.31 3.42
C MET A 1 0.67 105.83 3.38
N ALA A 2 -0.42 105.43 2.73
CA ALA A 2 -0.73 104.02 2.51
C ALA A 2 0.24 103.47 1.46
N ASN A 3 0.83 102.30 1.72
CA ASN A 3 1.67 101.61 0.75
C ASN A 3 0.76 100.93 -0.27
N ILE A 4 0.36 101.70 -1.28
CA ILE A 4 -0.46 101.22 -2.40
C ILE A 4 0.48 100.55 -3.41
N PHE A 5 0.07 99.41 -3.97
CA PHE A 5 0.88 98.73 -4.97
C PHE A 5 0.98 99.58 -6.25
N ARG A 6 2.20 99.74 -6.78
CA ARG A 6 2.44 100.48 -8.03
C ARG A 6 1.77 99.82 -9.25
N GLU A 7 1.65 98.49 -9.20
CA GLU A 7 0.90 97.67 -10.14
C GLU A 7 0.06 96.67 -9.33
N ALA A 8 -1.15 96.35 -9.79
CA ALA A 8 -2.04 95.49 -9.02
C ALA A 8 -1.47 94.07 -8.88
N PHE A 9 -1.47 93.54 -7.66
CA PHE A 9 -1.12 92.15 -7.38
C PHE A 9 -2.35 91.28 -7.63
N VAL A 10 -2.18 90.18 -8.36
CA VAL A 10 -3.26 89.23 -8.64
C VAL A 10 -2.85 87.86 -8.13
N PRO A 11 -3.31 87.43 -6.95
CA PRO A 11 -3.06 86.07 -6.50
C PRO A 11 -3.83 85.12 -7.43
N LYS A 12 -3.18 84.06 -7.87
CA LYS A 12 -3.81 82.99 -8.65
C LYS A 12 -3.75 81.69 -7.87
N GLN A 13 -4.90 81.10 -7.67
CA GLN A 13 -5.05 79.81 -7.06
C GLN A 13 -4.52 78.73 -8.00
N GLY A 14 -3.69 77.84 -7.45
CA GLY A 14 -3.26 76.61 -8.10
C GLY A 14 -3.96 75.39 -7.51
N THR A 15 -3.69 74.21 -8.07
CA THR A 15 -4.20 72.94 -7.54
C THR A 15 -3.75 72.71 -6.09
N GLY A 16 -4.68 72.36 -5.20
CA GLY A 16 -4.38 72.02 -3.80
C GLY A 16 -4.19 73.20 -2.85
N VAL A 17 -4.22 74.43 -3.37
CA VAL A 17 -4.19 75.69 -2.60
C VAL A 17 -5.56 76.34 -2.72
N THR A 18 -6.04 76.98 -1.66
CA THR A 18 -7.24 77.82 -1.69
C THR A 18 -6.86 79.24 -1.30
N ILE A 19 -7.31 80.21 -2.10
CA ILE A 19 -7.10 81.63 -1.84
C ILE A 19 -8.47 82.32 -1.82
N ASN A 20 -8.81 83.01 -0.73
CA ASN A 20 -10.10 83.67 -0.59
C ASN A 20 -10.36 84.83 -1.58
N GLN A 21 -9.31 85.35 -2.23
CA GLN A 21 -9.35 86.45 -3.21
C GLN A 21 -8.73 86.04 -4.56
N ASP A 22 -8.97 84.81 -5.03
CA ASP A 22 -8.42 84.30 -6.29
C ASP A 22 -8.76 85.17 -7.51
N ASN A 23 -7.74 85.44 -8.32
CA ASN A 23 -7.76 86.21 -9.56
C ASN A 23 -8.34 87.63 -9.42
N GLN A 24 -8.32 88.19 -8.21
CA GLN A 24 -8.74 89.57 -7.94
C GLN A 24 -7.55 90.53 -7.98
N LEU A 25 -7.78 91.75 -8.47
CA LEU A 25 -6.80 92.82 -8.49
C LEU A 25 -6.71 93.46 -7.11
N LEU A 26 -5.61 93.21 -6.40
CA LEU A 26 -5.33 93.80 -5.11
C LEU A 26 -4.40 95.01 -5.31
N ARG A 27 -4.86 96.19 -4.90
CA ARG A 27 -4.09 97.45 -5.02
C ARG A 27 -3.60 97.98 -3.69
N ALA A 28 -4.01 97.38 -2.57
CA ALA A 28 -3.69 97.85 -1.22
C ALA A 28 -4.08 99.33 -0.98
N GLU A 29 -5.17 99.77 -1.62
CA GLU A 29 -5.80 101.08 -1.35
C GLU A 29 -6.45 101.10 0.04
N GLU A 30 -6.94 99.94 0.49
CA GLU A 30 -7.37 99.64 1.86
C GLU A 30 -6.76 98.30 2.34
N ARG A 31 -6.87 97.98 3.64
CA ARG A 31 -6.30 96.73 4.19
C ARG A 31 -7.12 95.52 3.73
N GLU A 32 -6.52 94.70 2.88
CA GLU A 32 -7.09 93.45 2.38
C GLU A 32 -6.45 92.25 3.10
N LEU A 33 -7.24 91.23 3.46
CA LEU A 33 -6.77 90.03 4.14
C LEU A 33 -6.85 88.83 3.19
N VAL A 34 -5.68 88.36 2.76
CA VAL A 34 -5.54 87.20 1.88
C VAL A 34 -5.21 85.98 2.71
N ASN A 35 -6.15 85.03 2.76
CA ASN A 35 -5.95 83.73 3.37
C ASN A 35 -5.52 82.73 2.29
N ILE A 36 -4.35 82.15 2.47
CA ILE A 36 -3.82 81.07 1.64
C ILE A 36 -3.77 79.82 2.51
N SER A 37 -4.53 78.80 2.13
CA SER A 37 -4.58 77.53 2.86
C SER A 37 -4.34 76.35 1.92
N ILE A 38 -3.86 75.25 2.48
CA ILE A 38 -3.82 73.94 1.83
C ILE A 38 -4.90 73.05 2.43
N GLY A 39 -5.37 72.05 1.67
CA GLY A 39 -6.51 71.22 2.06
C GLY A 39 -6.27 70.31 3.27
N ASN A 40 -5.02 70.01 3.64
CA ASN A 40 -4.65 69.10 4.72
C ASN A 40 -3.64 69.75 5.70
N ASP A 41 -3.72 69.41 6.99
CA ASP A 41 -2.66 69.72 7.96
C ASP A 41 -1.43 68.83 7.70
N VAL A 42 -0.26 69.45 7.63
CA VAL A 42 1.03 68.83 7.30
C VAL A 42 2.08 69.05 8.40
N GLY A 43 1.65 69.35 9.64
CA GLY A 43 2.53 69.42 10.80
C GLY A 43 3.21 68.08 11.14
N VAL A 44 4.26 68.11 11.96
CA VAL A 44 5.06 66.91 12.32
C VAL A 44 4.31 65.86 13.15
N THR A 45 3.17 66.24 13.73
CA THR A 45 2.24 65.35 14.43
C THR A 45 0.95 65.11 13.65
N ALA A 46 0.78 65.76 12.49
CA ALA A 46 -0.38 65.62 11.66
C ALA A 46 -0.36 64.26 10.94
N GLN A 47 -1.55 63.73 10.67
CA GLN A 47 -1.75 62.50 9.88
C GLN A 47 -2.50 62.85 8.59
N PRO A 48 -1.84 63.50 7.61
CA PRO A 48 -2.49 63.85 6.36
C PRO A 48 -2.98 62.60 5.64
N LEU A 49 -4.26 62.59 5.26
CA LEU A 49 -4.83 61.55 4.42
C LEU A 49 -4.60 61.91 2.95
N PHE A 50 -3.78 61.12 2.26
CA PHE A 50 -3.65 61.20 0.81
C PHE A 50 -4.59 60.18 0.17
N LEU A 51 -5.69 60.64 -0.42
CA LEU A 51 -6.64 59.77 -1.12
C LEU A 51 -6.02 59.14 -2.37
N SER A 52 -5.06 59.83 -2.99
CA SER A 52 -4.21 59.30 -4.05
C SER A 52 -2.80 59.86 -3.90
N VAL A 53 -1.82 59.02 -4.24
CA VAL A 53 -0.41 59.42 -4.32
C VAL A 53 0.04 59.13 -5.73
N THR A 54 0.39 60.17 -6.47
CA THR A 54 0.97 60.03 -7.81
C THR A 54 2.46 60.30 -7.69
N SER A 55 3.27 59.26 -7.80
CA SER A 55 4.72 59.40 -7.80
C SER A 55 5.22 59.79 -9.20
N THR A 56 6.07 60.82 -9.29
CA THR A 56 6.82 61.12 -10.51
C THR A 56 8.13 60.34 -10.62
N SER A 57 8.55 59.67 -9.52
CA SER A 57 9.68 58.75 -9.48
C SER A 57 9.20 57.31 -9.65
N GLN A 58 10.07 56.46 -10.22
CA GLN A 58 9.82 55.00 -10.30
C GLN A 58 9.80 54.32 -8.92
N GLU A 59 10.27 55.03 -7.89
CA GLU A 59 10.36 54.53 -6.53
C GLU A 59 9.44 55.33 -5.61
N PHE A 60 8.75 54.64 -4.72
CA PHE A 60 7.98 55.23 -3.63
C PHE A 60 8.58 54.77 -2.30
N GLN A 61 9.03 55.72 -1.49
CA GLN A 61 9.70 55.44 -0.23
C GLN A 61 8.99 56.11 0.95
N ILE A 62 8.70 55.32 1.98
CA ILE A 62 8.31 55.82 3.30
C ILE A 62 9.31 55.24 4.30
N ASN A 63 10.18 56.08 4.85
CA ASN A 63 11.27 55.65 5.75
C ASN A 63 12.11 54.52 5.13
N GLN A 64 12.09 53.32 5.70
CA GLN A 64 12.87 52.15 5.25
C GLN A 64 12.09 51.25 4.27
N PHE A 65 10.80 51.54 4.04
CA PHE A 65 9.96 50.80 3.11
C PHE A 65 10.10 51.42 1.73
N ILE A 66 10.61 50.64 0.78
CA ILE A 66 10.86 51.06 -0.60
C ILE A 66 10.04 50.16 -1.53
N ILE A 67 9.20 50.77 -2.35
CA ILE A 67 8.54 50.13 -3.49
C ILE A 67 9.27 50.60 -4.75
N THR A 68 9.84 49.67 -5.50
CA THR A 68 10.43 49.91 -6.83
C THR A 68 9.73 49.02 -7.86
N PRO A 69 9.98 49.21 -9.17
CA PRO A 69 9.48 48.27 -10.16
C PRO A 69 10.06 46.88 -9.87
N ASN A 70 9.17 45.93 -9.56
CA ASN A 70 9.47 44.52 -9.27
C ASN A 70 10.03 44.20 -7.88
N ALA A 71 10.14 45.16 -6.96
CA ALA A 71 10.58 44.86 -5.60
C ALA A 71 9.89 45.71 -4.54
N MET A 72 9.70 45.11 -3.37
CA MET A 72 9.31 45.77 -2.15
C MET A 72 10.25 45.33 -1.05
N THR A 73 10.78 46.26 -0.26
CA THR A 73 11.66 45.94 0.87
C THR A 73 10.90 45.98 2.20
N GLY A 74 11.34 45.17 3.16
CA GLY A 74 10.80 45.13 4.53
C GLY A 74 9.77 44.03 4.77
N SER A 75 9.12 44.08 5.94
CA SER A 75 8.06 43.14 6.34
C SER A 75 6.70 43.65 5.87
N ILE A 76 5.91 42.75 5.27
CA ILE A 76 4.56 43.06 4.80
C ILE A 76 3.57 42.29 5.67
N ASN A 77 2.70 43.01 6.38
CA ASN A 77 1.53 42.42 7.03
C ASN A 77 0.31 42.67 6.14
N LEU A 78 -0.13 41.64 5.43
CA LEU A 78 -1.33 41.70 4.59
C LEU A 78 -2.54 41.23 5.41
N LEU A 79 -3.55 42.10 5.56
CA LEU A 79 -4.78 41.78 6.28
C LEU A 79 -5.79 40.98 5.41
N GLY A 80 -5.60 40.98 4.10
CA GLY A 80 -6.45 40.26 3.13
C GLY A 80 -5.71 39.16 2.39
N ASP A 81 -6.29 38.74 1.26
CA ASP A 81 -5.76 37.62 0.47
C ASP A 81 -4.61 38.05 -0.44
N LEU A 82 -3.60 37.18 -0.56
CA LEU A 82 -2.57 37.28 -1.59
C LEU A 82 -3.00 36.45 -2.80
N THR A 83 -3.48 37.11 -3.85
CA THR A 83 -3.75 36.46 -5.16
C THR A 83 -2.62 36.76 -6.13
N LEU A 84 -2.04 35.73 -6.73
CA LEU A 84 -0.95 35.83 -7.70
C LEU A 84 -1.44 35.40 -9.09
N SER A 85 -1.00 36.09 -10.14
CA SER A 85 -1.31 35.70 -11.53
C SER A 85 -0.44 34.55 -12.05
N THR A 86 0.67 34.26 -11.38
CA THR A 86 1.66 33.26 -11.77
C THR A 86 2.08 32.38 -10.59
N THR A 87 3.24 32.65 -9.99
CA THR A 87 3.89 31.77 -9.00
C THR A 87 4.35 32.55 -7.77
N LEU A 88 4.32 31.89 -6.61
CA LEU A 88 5.03 32.32 -5.42
C LEU A 88 6.36 31.56 -5.35
N ALA A 89 7.47 32.27 -5.43
CA ALA A 89 8.78 31.71 -5.15
C ALA A 89 9.23 32.14 -3.75
N VAL A 90 9.40 31.18 -2.84
CA VAL A 90 9.95 31.42 -1.50
C VAL A 90 11.40 30.97 -1.49
N GLY A 91 12.33 31.90 -1.27
CA GLY A 91 13.77 31.62 -1.35
C GLY A 91 14.33 30.80 -0.18
N ASN A 92 13.67 30.84 0.97
CA ASN A 92 14.01 30.10 2.19
C ASN A 92 12.76 29.33 2.68
N ASP A 93 12.40 29.48 3.96
CA ASP A 93 11.31 28.74 4.57
C ASP A 93 9.93 29.38 4.31
N MET A 94 8.95 28.54 3.98
CA MET A 94 7.53 28.88 4.02
C MET A 94 6.90 28.19 5.24
N ARG A 95 6.40 28.98 6.18
CA ARG A 95 5.63 28.47 7.32
C ARG A 95 4.16 28.81 7.14
N VAL A 96 3.32 27.77 7.02
CA VAL A 96 1.86 27.90 7.00
C VAL A 96 1.33 27.46 8.36
N LEU A 97 0.66 28.36 9.08
CA LEU A 97 0.07 28.04 10.39
C LEU A 97 -1.27 27.30 10.26
N GLY A 98 -1.95 27.46 9.13
CA GLY A 98 -3.22 26.82 8.82
C GLY A 98 -3.08 25.63 7.87
N ALA A 99 -4.21 25.24 7.28
CA ALA A 99 -4.26 24.18 6.28
C ALA A 99 -3.70 24.65 4.92
N THR A 100 -3.00 23.76 4.23
CA THR A 100 -2.59 23.93 2.84
C THR A 100 -3.48 23.06 1.96
N THR A 101 -4.26 23.68 1.07
CA THR A 101 -5.01 22.97 0.03
C THR A 101 -4.32 23.24 -1.30
N ALA A 102 -3.84 22.18 -1.97
CA ALA A 102 -3.16 22.28 -3.24
C ALA A 102 -3.53 21.10 -4.13
N SER A 103 -3.64 21.32 -5.45
CA SER A 103 -3.90 20.23 -6.40
C SER A 103 -2.75 19.22 -6.46
N LYS A 104 -1.53 19.65 -6.14
CA LYS A 104 -0.33 18.82 -6.14
C LYS A 104 0.71 19.39 -5.19
N ILE A 105 1.35 18.51 -4.42
CA ILE A 105 2.52 18.83 -3.59
C ILE A 105 3.65 17.90 -4.04
N GLU A 106 4.78 18.45 -4.45
CA GLU A 106 5.96 17.70 -4.88
C GLU A 106 7.17 18.11 -4.06
N SER A 107 7.95 17.14 -3.57
CA SER A 107 9.26 17.36 -2.96
C SER A 107 10.34 16.84 -3.90
N GLN A 108 11.42 17.61 -4.08
CA GLN A 108 12.54 17.18 -4.93
C GLN A 108 13.62 16.43 -4.13
N GLN A 109 13.81 15.18 -4.55
CA GLN A 109 14.96 14.25 -4.52
C GLN A 109 15.79 13.98 -3.23
N THR A 110 15.77 14.81 -2.18
CA THR A 110 16.57 14.49 -0.96
C THR A 110 15.90 14.90 0.35
N GLN A 111 14.84 15.69 0.27
CA GLN A 111 14.13 16.16 1.45
C GLN A 111 12.92 15.26 1.65
N SER A 112 13.11 14.27 2.52
CA SER A 112 12.09 13.39 3.09
C SER A 112 10.76 14.14 3.26
N PHE A 113 9.68 13.62 2.70
CA PHE A 113 8.34 14.06 3.09
C PHE A 113 8.05 13.45 4.46
N THR A 114 8.24 14.23 5.52
CA THR A 114 7.99 13.76 6.89
C THR A 114 6.73 14.44 7.40
N ILE A 115 5.69 13.64 7.65
CA ILE A 115 4.48 14.09 8.34
C ILE A 115 4.70 13.82 9.83
N PHE A 116 5.11 14.85 10.56
CA PHE A 116 5.13 14.83 12.03
C PHE A 116 3.75 15.24 12.54
N ASP A 117 2.75 14.40 12.34
CA ASP A 117 1.51 14.60 13.09
C ASP A 117 1.61 13.85 14.42
N SER A 118 1.06 14.43 15.48
CA SER A 118 0.86 13.75 16.76
C SER A 118 -0.32 12.76 16.72
N GLY A 119 -0.94 12.58 15.54
CA GLY A 119 -2.13 11.77 15.29
C GLY A 119 -2.09 10.97 13.97
N SER A 120 -3.27 10.49 13.55
CA SER A 120 -3.44 9.64 12.36
C SER A 120 -3.38 10.45 11.06
N SER A 121 -2.43 10.12 10.18
CA SER A 121 -2.43 10.61 8.80
C SER A 121 -3.45 9.82 7.98
N LEU A 122 -4.44 10.51 7.44
CA LEU A 122 -5.36 9.94 6.46
C LEU A 122 -4.81 10.23 5.05
N PHE A 123 -4.58 9.17 4.27
CA PHE A 123 -4.22 9.28 2.86
C PHE A 123 -5.43 8.84 2.03
N GLY A 124 -6.01 9.77 1.26
CA GLY A 124 -7.28 9.57 0.54
C GLY A 124 -8.49 9.91 1.40
N ASP A 125 -9.61 10.22 0.77
CA ASP A 125 -10.90 10.53 1.42
C ASP A 125 -12.06 9.67 0.90
N SER A 126 -11.78 8.83 -0.10
CA SER A 126 -12.76 8.03 -0.83
C SER A 126 -12.21 6.63 -1.13
N VAL A 127 -13.11 5.72 -1.51
CA VAL A 127 -12.73 4.33 -1.82
C VAL A 127 -12.13 4.18 -3.22
N ASP A 128 -12.27 5.19 -4.07
CA ASP A 128 -11.70 5.26 -5.41
C ASP A 128 -10.31 5.89 -5.46
N ASP A 129 -9.79 6.36 -4.32
CA ASP A 129 -8.40 6.81 -4.19
C ASP A 129 -7.40 5.69 -4.50
N THR A 130 -6.34 6.04 -5.23
CA THR A 130 -5.26 5.10 -5.58
C THR A 130 -3.93 5.58 -5.01
N HIS A 131 -3.38 4.82 -4.06
CA HIS A 131 -2.05 5.05 -3.50
C HIS A 131 -1.04 4.09 -4.13
N LYS A 132 -0.02 4.64 -4.81
CA LYS A 132 1.06 3.85 -5.42
C LYS A 132 2.37 4.12 -4.70
N ILE A 133 2.97 3.08 -4.16
CA ILE A 133 4.30 3.11 -3.55
C ILE A 133 5.23 2.33 -4.48
N SER A 134 6.24 3.01 -5.02
CA SER A 134 7.32 2.36 -5.78
C SER A 134 8.52 2.11 -4.86
N GLY A 135 9.12 0.93 -4.98
CA GLY A 135 10.17 0.48 -4.06
C GLY A 135 9.62 -0.24 -2.83
N SER A 136 10.37 -0.23 -1.74
CA SER A 136 10.02 -0.96 -0.52
C SER A 136 9.07 -0.15 0.37
N LEU A 137 8.00 -0.77 0.84
CA LEU A 137 7.17 -0.28 1.94
C LEU A 137 7.62 -0.97 3.23
N LEU A 138 8.09 -0.18 4.20
CA LEU A 138 8.34 -0.65 5.56
C LEU A 138 7.23 -0.11 6.47
N SER A 139 6.41 -1.01 7.01
CA SER A 139 5.47 -0.70 8.09
C SER A 139 5.99 -1.33 9.37
N SER A 140 6.20 -0.51 10.40
CA SER A 140 6.53 -1.00 11.74
C SER A 140 5.28 -1.41 12.54
N GLY A 141 4.09 -1.03 12.08
CA GLY A 141 2.80 -1.39 12.68
C GLY A 141 1.94 -2.29 11.78
N SER A 142 0.72 -2.59 12.23
CA SER A 142 -0.24 -3.44 11.52
C SER A 142 -0.83 -2.76 10.28
N ILE A 143 -1.07 -3.55 9.24
CA ILE A 143 -1.78 -3.12 8.03
C ILE A 143 -3.12 -3.85 8.01
N VAL A 144 -4.23 -3.10 8.00
CA VAL A 144 -5.57 -3.65 7.79
C VAL A 144 -5.90 -3.51 6.30
N LEU A 145 -6.20 -4.63 5.64
CA LEU A 145 -6.50 -4.69 4.21
C LEU A 145 -7.99 -5.01 3.99
N ASN A 146 -8.71 -4.15 3.24
CA ASN A 146 -10.08 -4.42 2.76
C ASN A 146 -11.13 -4.82 3.82
N ASN A 147 -11.06 -4.24 5.03
CA ASN A 147 -12.10 -4.36 6.06
C ASN A 147 -12.47 -5.81 6.46
N GLY A 148 -11.58 -6.77 6.18
CA GLY A 148 -11.53 -8.11 6.74
C GLY A 148 -10.20 -8.26 7.48
N THR A 149 -10.20 -9.02 8.56
CA THR A 149 -9.02 -9.23 9.41
C THR A 149 -8.04 -10.18 8.71
N ILE A 150 -7.24 -9.65 7.80
CA ILE A 150 -5.96 -10.26 7.42
C ILE A 150 -4.89 -9.49 8.19
N GLN A 151 -4.37 -10.09 9.26
CA GLN A 151 -3.44 -9.47 10.20
C GLN A 151 -1.98 -9.76 9.87
N ASN A 152 -1.65 -10.92 9.27
CA ASN A 152 -0.27 -11.32 9.02
C ASN A 152 -0.08 -12.07 7.70
N ILE A 153 1.17 -12.11 7.22
CA ILE A 153 1.64 -13.10 6.25
C ILE A 153 2.50 -14.12 7.03
N SER A 154 1.98 -15.32 7.22
CA SER A 154 2.60 -16.37 8.04
C SER A 154 3.53 -17.27 7.24
N ASN A 155 4.78 -17.41 7.70
CA ASN A 155 5.76 -18.36 7.19
C ASN A 155 5.87 -19.62 8.07
N ASP A 156 4.82 -19.92 8.84
CA ASP A 156 4.73 -21.12 9.69
C ASP A 156 4.56 -22.39 8.84
N THR A 157 5.64 -23.14 8.68
CA THR A 157 5.64 -24.40 7.92
C THR A 157 4.91 -25.55 8.60
N ALA A 158 4.50 -25.41 9.86
CA ALA A 158 3.75 -26.41 10.60
C ALA A 158 2.24 -26.13 10.63
N LEU A 159 1.82 -24.91 10.24
CA LEU A 159 0.45 -24.40 10.38
C LEU A 159 -0.14 -24.64 11.80
N SER A 160 0.69 -24.58 12.84
CA SER A 160 0.28 -24.86 14.22
C SER A 160 -0.54 -23.75 14.85
N ASP A 161 -0.40 -22.53 14.33
CA ASP A 161 -0.97 -21.33 14.96
C ASP A 161 -2.47 -21.15 14.66
N ASN A 162 -3.02 -21.90 13.68
CA ASN A 162 -4.45 -21.95 13.34
C ASN A 162 -5.13 -20.58 13.16
N SER A 163 -4.38 -19.55 12.74
CA SER A 163 -4.91 -18.21 12.56
C SER A 163 -5.93 -18.17 11.42
N THR A 164 -7.11 -17.63 11.69
CA THR A 164 -8.14 -17.36 10.66
C THR A 164 -7.88 -16.03 9.92
N GLN A 165 -6.77 -15.36 10.24
CA GLN A 165 -6.46 -14.00 9.84
C GLN A 165 -5.09 -13.90 9.16
N ASP A 166 -4.44 -15.02 8.89
CA ASP A 166 -3.11 -15.03 8.30
C ASP A 166 -3.16 -15.55 6.86
N ILE A 167 -2.39 -14.93 5.98
CA ILE A 167 -2.09 -15.48 4.66
C ILE A 167 -0.85 -16.36 4.78
N VAL A 168 -0.92 -17.60 4.30
CA VAL A 168 0.22 -18.53 4.33
C VAL A 168 1.22 -18.18 3.22
N THR A 169 2.52 -18.14 3.51
CA THR A 169 3.56 -18.03 2.48
C THR A 169 3.66 -19.32 1.66
N GLU A 170 4.18 -19.22 0.43
CA GLU A 170 4.45 -20.40 -0.41
C GLU A 170 5.34 -21.43 0.29
N ARG A 171 6.39 -20.97 0.99
CA ARG A 171 7.29 -21.84 1.76
C ARG A 171 6.51 -22.59 2.85
N ALA A 172 5.68 -21.90 3.62
CA ALA A 172 4.88 -22.51 4.68
C ALA A 172 3.93 -23.58 4.12
N GLY A 173 3.19 -23.25 3.07
CA GLY A 173 2.25 -24.18 2.43
C GLY A 173 2.95 -25.41 1.85
N LYS A 174 4.06 -25.21 1.12
CA LYS A 174 4.83 -26.32 0.55
C LYS A 174 5.35 -27.26 1.63
N THR A 175 6.05 -26.71 2.63
CA THR A 175 6.66 -27.53 3.67
C THR A 175 5.60 -28.24 4.52
N TYR A 176 4.45 -27.61 4.78
CA TYR A 176 3.35 -28.28 5.48
C TYR A 176 2.85 -29.50 4.68
N ILE A 177 2.55 -29.33 3.39
CA ILE A 177 2.08 -30.42 2.52
C ILE A 177 3.10 -31.56 2.43
N ASP A 178 4.39 -31.24 2.31
CA ASP A 178 5.47 -32.25 2.30
C ASP A 178 5.55 -32.98 3.66
N ASN A 179 5.39 -32.26 4.78
CA ASN A 179 5.54 -32.78 6.14
C ASN A 179 4.32 -33.53 6.69
N ILE A 180 3.11 -33.34 6.15
CA ILE A 180 1.96 -34.19 6.50
C ILE A 180 2.24 -35.67 6.12
N GLY A 181 3.33 -35.95 5.39
CA GLY A 181 3.99 -37.25 5.50
C GLY A 181 3.26 -38.38 4.77
N TYR A 182 2.40 -38.04 3.82
CA TYR A 182 1.75 -39.06 3.01
C TYR A 182 2.64 -39.61 1.89
N GLU A 183 3.92 -39.24 1.74
CA GLU A 183 4.74 -39.84 0.67
C GLU A 183 4.78 -41.38 0.78
N GLY A 184 4.94 -41.92 1.99
CA GLY A 184 4.92 -43.35 2.24
C GLY A 184 3.53 -43.97 2.01
N PHE A 185 2.47 -43.33 2.51
CA PHE A 185 1.10 -43.84 2.37
C PHE A 185 0.56 -43.70 0.96
N GLN A 186 0.71 -42.56 0.29
CA GLN A 186 0.32 -42.39 -1.12
C GLN A 186 1.05 -43.39 -2.02
N THR A 187 2.35 -43.61 -1.77
CA THR A 187 3.10 -44.62 -2.52
C THR A 187 2.54 -46.01 -2.26
N TYR A 188 2.32 -46.38 -0.99
CA TYR A 188 1.73 -47.67 -0.60
C TYR A 188 0.32 -47.89 -1.16
N GLN A 189 -0.53 -46.86 -1.16
CA GLN A 189 -1.90 -46.93 -1.68
C GLN A 189 -1.94 -47.25 -3.17
N ARG A 190 -0.98 -46.74 -3.94
CA ARG A 190 -0.85 -46.98 -5.38
C ARG A 190 -0.22 -48.33 -5.74
N LYS A 191 0.31 -49.09 -4.76
CA LYS A 191 0.86 -50.43 -5.03
C LYS A 191 -0.27 -51.39 -5.38
N CYS A 192 -0.25 -51.87 -6.61
CA CYS A 192 -1.18 -52.85 -7.14
C CYS A 192 -0.52 -53.50 -8.36
N PHE A 193 0.17 -54.63 -8.17
CA PHE A 193 0.95 -55.27 -9.23
C PHE A 193 0.52 -56.72 -9.42
N PRO A 194 0.48 -57.24 -10.66
CA PRO A 194 0.20 -58.64 -10.93
C PRO A 194 1.49 -59.46 -10.86
N HIS A 195 1.41 -60.66 -10.29
CA HIS A 195 2.47 -61.66 -10.29
C HIS A 195 1.90 -63.03 -10.62
N THR A 196 2.63 -63.80 -11.42
CA THR A 196 2.33 -65.21 -11.68
C THR A 196 3.08 -66.06 -10.67
N GLY A 197 2.37 -67.00 -10.05
CA GLY A 197 2.93 -67.96 -9.11
C GLY A 197 3.13 -69.32 -9.77
N SER A 198 3.71 -70.25 -9.02
CA SER A 198 3.82 -71.66 -9.43
C SER A 198 3.56 -72.56 -8.24
N PHE A 199 2.81 -73.65 -8.45
CA PHE A 199 2.55 -74.63 -7.41
C PHE A 199 3.83 -75.33 -6.97
N VAL A 200 4.10 -75.30 -5.67
CA VAL A 200 5.19 -76.04 -5.02
C VAL A 200 4.67 -77.31 -4.32
N SER A 201 3.35 -77.42 -4.17
CA SER A 201 2.62 -78.60 -3.72
C SER A 201 1.16 -78.51 -4.18
N SER A 202 0.35 -79.56 -3.93
CA SER A 202 -1.06 -79.60 -4.30
C SER A 202 -1.95 -78.55 -3.62
N THR A 203 -1.45 -77.87 -2.59
CA THR A 203 -2.22 -76.85 -1.84
C THR A 203 -1.47 -75.53 -1.67
N THR A 204 -0.26 -75.40 -2.21
CA THR A 204 0.57 -74.20 -2.02
C THR A 204 1.17 -73.74 -3.34
N SER A 205 0.92 -72.48 -3.67
CA SER A 205 1.59 -71.74 -4.75
C SER A 205 2.60 -70.76 -4.18
N SER A 206 3.70 -70.55 -4.89
CA SER A 206 4.74 -69.59 -4.55
C SER A 206 4.84 -68.51 -5.61
N PHE A 207 4.83 -67.25 -5.19
CA PHE A 207 5.14 -66.06 -5.99
C PHE A 207 6.52 -65.56 -5.60
N ASN A 208 7.42 -65.34 -6.56
CA ASN A 208 8.73 -64.74 -6.27
C ASN A 208 8.62 -63.21 -6.12
N ALA A 209 7.83 -62.78 -5.15
CA ALA A 209 7.51 -61.39 -4.88
C ALA A 209 7.38 -61.12 -3.38
N VAL A 210 7.54 -59.85 -3.00
CA VAL A 210 7.40 -59.39 -1.62
C VAL A 210 6.17 -58.50 -1.51
N THR A 211 5.34 -58.75 -0.50
CA THR A 211 4.19 -57.89 -0.18
C THR A 211 4.67 -56.51 0.24
N ALA A 212 3.97 -55.48 -0.22
CA ALA A 212 4.14 -54.13 0.28
C ALA A 212 3.79 -54.06 1.76
N SER A 213 4.61 -53.38 2.55
CA SER A 213 4.31 -53.11 3.95
C SER A 213 3.54 -51.80 4.08
N ALA A 214 2.43 -51.83 4.80
CA ALA A 214 1.73 -50.61 5.17
C ALA A 214 2.65 -49.72 6.03
N PRO A 215 2.66 -48.39 5.81
CA PRO A 215 3.38 -47.47 6.68
C PRO A 215 2.83 -47.50 8.12
N SER A 216 3.64 -47.05 9.08
CA SER A 216 3.22 -46.93 10.48
C SER A 216 1.95 -46.09 10.63
N GLY A 217 1.04 -46.53 11.51
CA GLY A 217 -0.24 -45.84 11.74
C GLY A 217 -1.38 -46.25 10.79
N PHE A 218 -1.11 -47.13 9.81
CA PHE A 218 -2.12 -47.68 8.91
C PHE A 218 -2.33 -49.18 9.16
N THR A 219 -3.47 -49.70 8.70
CA THR A 219 -3.76 -51.14 8.76
C THR A 219 -2.70 -51.92 7.97
N SER A 220 -2.14 -52.95 8.59
CA SER A 220 -1.15 -53.82 7.95
C SER A 220 -1.71 -54.46 6.69
N THR A 221 -0.85 -54.70 5.70
CA THR A 221 -1.20 -55.51 4.52
C THR A 221 -1.63 -56.91 4.94
N THR A 222 -2.78 -57.35 4.45
CA THR A 222 -3.39 -58.66 4.72
C THR A 222 -3.77 -59.35 3.42
N LYS A 223 -4.25 -60.60 3.50
CA LYS A 223 -4.81 -61.31 2.35
C LYS A 223 -5.94 -60.55 1.63
N ASN A 224 -6.67 -59.70 2.34
CA ASN A 224 -7.76 -58.91 1.78
C ASN A 224 -7.29 -57.81 0.82
N ASP A 225 -6.00 -57.51 0.82
CA ASP A 225 -5.39 -56.55 -0.11
C ASP A 225 -4.90 -57.20 -1.42
N PHE A 226 -5.27 -58.47 -1.63
CA PHE A 226 -4.97 -59.26 -2.81
C PHE A 226 -6.22 -59.92 -3.37
N MET A 227 -6.14 -60.18 -4.67
CA MET A 227 -7.06 -61.02 -5.42
C MET A 227 -6.22 -62.13 -6.05
N PHE A 228 -6.62 -63.38 -5.82
CA PHE A 228 -5.95 -64.54 -6.41
C PHE A 228 -6.86 -65.19 -7.44
N PHE A 229 -6.26 -65.64 -8.53
CA PHE A 229 -6.95 -66.30 -9.63
C PHE A 229 -6.29 -67.64 -9.89
N ILE A 230 -7.08 -68.69 -10.06
CA ILE A 230 -6.63 -70.01 -10.50
C ILE A 230 -7.32 -70.33 -11.82
N ASN A 231 -6.57 -70.55 -12.89
CA ASN A 231 -7.08 -70.71 -14.26
C ASN A 231 -8.11 -69.63 -14.65
N GLY A 232 -7.87 -68.38 -14.25
CA GLY A 232 -8.73 -67.23 -14.51
C GLY A 232 -9.97 -67.11 -13.61
N VAL A 233 -10.23 -68.04 -12.69
CA VAL A 233 -11.33 -67.96 -11.72
C VAL A 233 -10.83 -67.37 -10.41
N ILE A 234 -11.54 -66.36 -9.89
CA ILE A 234 -11.20 -65.75 -8.60
C ILE A 234 -11.36 -66.76 -7.47
N VAL A 235 -10.37 -66.80 -6.58
CA VAL A 235 -10.41 -67.60 -5.36
C VAL A 235 -10.88 -66.72 -4.21
N GLU A 236 -11.85 -67.21 -3.45
CA GLU A 236 -12.39 -66.49 -2.31
C GLU A 236 -11.36 -66.42 -1.17
N ASN A 237 -11.30 -65.25 -0.51
CA ASN A 237 -10.36 -65.02 0.59
C ASN A 237 -10.57 -65.96 1.79
N ASP A 238 -11.75 -66.56 1.95
CA ASP A 238 -12.05 -67.51 3.03
C ASP A 238 -11.39 -68.89 2.78
N GLY A 239 -11.13 -69.25 1.53
CA GLY A 239 -10.47 -70.50 1.14
C GLY A 239 -8.95 -70.41 1.03
N VAL A 240 -8.36 -69.24 1.34
CA VAL A 240 -6.92 -69.01 1.18
C VAL A 240 -6.29 -68.30 2.38
N ASP A 241 -5.00 -68.55 2.54
CA ASP A 241 -4.13 -67.82 3.43
C ASP A 241 -2.82 -67.46 2.72
N ILE A 242 -2.16 -66.40 3.19
CA ILE A 242 -0.90 -65.94 2.60
C ILE A 242 0.21 -65.92 3.65
N GLN A 243 1.43 -66.24 3.22
CA GLN A 243 2.61 -66.19 4.08
C GLN A 243 3.80 -65.64 3.31
N GLN A 244 4.37 -64.52 3.76
CA GLN A 244 5.66 -64.05 3.26
C GLN A 244 6.79 -64.92 3.83
N VAL A 245 7.60 -65.51 2.96
CA VAL A 245 8.79 -66.30 3.28
C VAL A 245 9.97 -65.75 2.50
N GLY A 246 10.79 -64.92 3.14
CA GLY A 246 11.90 -64.26 2.47
C GLY A 246 11.43 -63.42 1.29
N SER A 247 11.95 -63.69 0.09
CA SER A 247 11.57 -63.01 -1.15
C SER A 247 10.35 -63.59 -1.86
N SER A 248 9.65 -64.56 -1.25
CA SER A 248 8.49 -65.21 -1.87
C SER A 248 7.24 -65.11 -1.02
N LEU A 249 6.09 -64.86 -1.67
CA LEU A 249 4.78 -64.96 -1.06
C LEU A 249 4.23 -66.35 -1.35
N LEU A 250 3.88 -67.09 -0.31
CA LEU A 250 3.17 -68.35 -0.44
C LEU A 250 1.67 -68.11 -0.34
N LEU A 251 0.91 -68.59 -1.32
CA LEU A 251 -0.53 -68.73 -1.27
C LEU A 251 -0.86 -70.17 -0.87
N LYS A 252 -1.50 -70.32 0.28
CA LYS A 252 -1.97 -71.62 0.80
C LYS A 252 -3.46 -71.71 0.53
N ILE A 253 -3.87 -72.79 -0.10
CA ILE A 253 -5.24 -72.99 -0.54
C ILE A 253 -5.83 -74.15 0.25
N ASP A 254 -6.97 -73.92 0.89
CA ASP A 254 -7.73 -74.97 1.56
C ASP A 254 -8.59 -75.72 0.53
N THR A 255 -8.08 -76.86 0.08
CA THR A 255 -8.76 -77.72 -0.90
C THR A 255 -10.05 -78.35 -0.38
N SER A 256 -10.37 -78.23 0.91
CA SER A 256 -11.65 -78.68 1.48
C SER A 256 -12.81 -77.75 1.09
N ASN A 257 -12.48 -76.49 0.79
CA ASN A 257 -13.42 -75.42 0.48
C ASN A 257 -13.35 -74.95 -0.97
N VAL A 258 -12.37 -75.43 -1.75
CA VAL A 258 -12.26 -75.19 -3.19
C VAL A 258 -12.95 -76.33 -3.93
N GLY A 259 -14.05 -76.02 -4.63
CA GLY A 259 -14.84 -76.99 -5.41
C GLY A 259 -14.15 -77.54 -6.66
N TYR A 260 -12.82 -77.49 -6.72
CA TYR A 260 -11.98 -77.85 -7.85
C TYR A 260 -10.72 -78.55 -7.36
N VAL A 261 -10.31 -79.61 -8.08
CA VAL A 261 -9.09 -80.37 -7.77
C VAL A 261 -7.90 -79.68 -8.41
N LEU A 262 -7.01 -79.13 -7.58
CA LEU A 262 -5.81 -78.44 -8.04
C LEU A 262 -4.79 -79.40 -8.68
N SER A 263 -4.18 -78.95 -9.76
CA SER A 263 -3.07 -79.55 -10.48
C SER A 263 -1.84 -78.64 -10.40
N THR A 264 -0.64 -79.22 -10.48
CA THR A 264 0.59 -78.44 -10.56
C THR A 264 0.72 -77.64 -11.87
N ASP A 265 -0.05 -78.02 -12.88
CA ASP A 265 -0.10 -77.35 -14.19
C ASP A 265 -1.09 -76.16 -14.23
N ASP A 266 -1.85 -75.94 -13.16
CA ASP A 266 -2.81 -74.83 -13.09
C ASP A 266 -2.09 -73.48 -13.05
N GLU A 267 -2.62 -72.49 -13.78
CA GLU A 267 -2.15 -71.11 -13.72
C GLU A 267 -2.65 -70.44 -12.45
N VAL A 268 -1.76 -69.72 -11.77
CA VAL A 268 -2.10 -68.94 -10.59
C VAL A 268 -1.55 -67.53 -10.68
N VAL A 269 -2.43 -66.53 -10.56
CA VAL A 269 -2.10 -65.11 -10.64
C VAL A 269 -2.54 -64.42 -9.36
N GLY A 270 -1.64 -63.66 -8.74
CA GLY A 270 -1.92 -62.79 -7.62
C GLY A 270 -1.90 -61.35 -8.08
N TRP A 271 -2.91 -60.57 -7.72
CA TRP A 271 -2.99 -59.14 -8.01
C TRP A 271 -3.27 -58.39 -6.71
N GLY A 272 -2.41 -57.43 -6.34
CA GLY A 272 -2.60 -56.73 -5.08
C GLY A 272 -1.36 -55.99 -4.61
N LYS A 273 -1.25 -55.85 -3.28
CA LYS A 273 -0.18 -55.11 -2.58
C LYS A 273 1.18 -55.80 -2.67
N PHE A 274 1.75 -55.94 -3.87
CA PHE A 274 3.16 -56.31 -4.06
C PHE A 274 4.06 -55.07 -4.12
N ASN A 275 5.37 -55.25 -3.95
CA ASN A 275 6.31 -54.13 -3.92
C ASN A 275 6.63 -53.52 -5.30
N SER A 276 6.55 -54.32 -6.36
CA SER A 276 6.80 -53.99 -7.76
C SER A 276 6.18 -55.05 -8.64
#